data_AF-A0A7S4RWC2-F1
#
_entry.id   AF-A0A7S4RWC2-F1
#
_cell.length_a   1.000
_cell.length_b   1.000
_cell.length_c   1.000
_cell.angle_alpha   90.00
_cell.angle_beta   90.00
_cell.angle_gamma   90.00
#
_symmetry.space_group_name_H-M   'P 1'
#
loop_
_entity.id
_entity.type
_entity.pdbx_description
1 polymer ?
#
loop_
_entity_poly.entity_id
_entity_poly.type
_entity_poly.pdbx_seq_one_letter_code
_entity_poly.pdbx_strand_id
1 'polypeptide(L)'
;METKIPSLTDAEKFARGVKTIYPHQMLSYNLSPSFNWDASGMTDTQLSSFNDDLGKLGYVWQFITLAGFHSNGMITTELARSYGKEGILAYVRDIQRREREGKVELLTHQRWSGAELVDRMVSVASGGQSSTAAMGDGVTEKQFSSSSKH
;
A
#
# COMPACT_ATOMS: atom_id res chain seq x y z
N MET A 1 -23.90 -7.42 2.22
CA MET A 1 -24.46 -6.80 3.44
C MET A 1 -23.55 -5.65 3.81
N GLU A 2 -24.11 -4.46 4.05
CA GLU A 2 -23.37 -3.34 4.62
C GLU A 2 -23.72 -3.28 6.12
N THR A 3 -22.72 -3.38 7.00
CA THR A 3 -22.89 -3.34 8.46
C THR A 3 -22.64 -1.93 8.97
N LYS A 4 -23.31 -1.51 10.06
CA LYS A 4 -23.10 -0.19 10.68
C LYS A 4 -21.90 -0.15 11.63
N ILE A 5 -21.48 -1.33 12.11
CA ILE A 5 -20.36 -1.53 13.02
C ILE A 5 -19.58 -2.79 12.60
N PRO A 6 -18.28 -2.90 12.92
CA PRO A 6 -17.54 -4.13 12.73
C PRO A 6 -18.00 -5.14 13.80
N SER A 7 -18.62 -6.24 13.37
CA SER A 7 -19.25 -7.22 14.27
C SER A 7 -19.10 -8.63 13.69
N LEU A 8 -18.28 -9.45 14.35
CA LEU A 8 -18.09 -10.84 13.95
C LEU A 8 -19.38 -11.66 14.11
N THR A 9 -20.16 -11.36 15.16
CA THR A 9 -21.45 -12.00 15.43
C THR A 9 -22.46 -11.78 14.30
N ASP A 10 -22.54 -10.54 13.78
CA ASP A 10 -23.43 -10.24 12.65
C ASP A 10 -22.94 -10.90 11.36
N ALA A 11 -21.62 -10.91 11.15
CA ALA A 11 -21.00 -11.58 10.02
C ALA A 11 -21.27 -13.09 10.03
N GLU A 12 -21.21 -13.74 11.20
CA GLU A 12 -21.54 -15.15 11.37
C GLU A 12 -23.01 -15.44 11.09
N LYS A 13 -23.91 -14.63 11.66
CA LYS A 13 -25.36 -14.78 11.43
C LYS A 13 -25.71 -14.67 9.95
N PHE A 14 -25.13 -13.69 9.25
CA PHE A 14 -25.31 -13.52 7.81
C PHE A 14 -24.77 -14.72 7.03
N ALA A 15 -23.53 -15.15 7.34
CA ALA A 15 -22.89 -16.27 6.64
C ALA A 15 -23.67 -17.57 6.80
N ARG A 16 -24.13 -17.90 8.02
CA ARG A 16 -24.98 -19.07 8.29
C ARG A 16 -26.30 -19.01 7.51
N GLY A 17 -26.96 -17.85 7.49
CA GLY A 17 -28.21 -17.64 6.77
C GLY A 17 -28.06 -17.91 5.27
N VAL A 18 -27.03 -17.33 4.63
CA VAL A 18 -26.75 -17.56 3.21
C VAL A 18 -26.38 -19.01 2.95
N LYS A 19 -25.47 -19.59 3.74
CA LYS A 19 -24.95 -20.94 3.52
C LYS A 19 -25.95 -22.05 3.79
N THR A 20 -27.02 -21.78 4.55
CA THR A 20 -28.14 -22.73 4.71
C THR A 20 -28.83 -23.00 3.38
N ILE A 21 -28.95 -21.99 2.52
CA ILE A 21 -29.59 -22.11 1.19
C ILE A 21 -28.53 -22.39 0.11
N TYR A 22 -27.35 -21.76 0.22
CA TYR A 22 -26.26 -21.85 -0.75
C TYR A 22 -24.94 -22.25 -0.05
N PRO A 23 -24.72 -23.55 0.25
CA PRO A 23 -23.61 -24.02 1.10
C PRO A 23 -22.22 -23.56 0.66
N HIS A 24 -21.99 -23.50 -0.65
CA HIS A 24 -20.70 -23.15 -1.23
C HIS A 24 -20.57 -21.68 -1.61
N GLN A 25 -21.55 -20.82 -1.27
CA GLN A 25 -21.48 -19.41 -1.60
C GLN A 25 -20.27 -18.75 -0.92
N MET A 26 -19.41 -18.16 -1.75
CA MET A 26 -18.29 -17.31 -1.31
C MET A 26 -18.83 -15.94 -0.92
N LEU A 27 -18.31 -15.39 0.18
CA LEU A 27 -18.73 -14.09 0.70
C LEU A 27 -17.58 -13.09 0.63
N SER A 28 -17.95 -11.81 0.67
CA SER A 28 -17.00 -10.71 0.77
C SER A 28 -17.34 -9.80 1.93
N TYR A 29 -16.31 -9.24 2.57
CA TYR A 29 -16.47 -8.33 3.71
C TYR A 29 -15.69 -7.04 3.51
N ASN A 30 -16.37 -5.90 3.66
CA ASN A 30 -15.73 -4.59 3.66
C ASN A 30 -15.25 -4.24 5.08
N LEU A 31 -13.94 -4.20 5.27
CA LEU A 31 -13.26 -3.72 6.48
C LEU A 31 -13.26 -2.18 6.46
N SER A 32 -14.46 -1.60 6.57
CA SER A 32 -14.70 -0.20 6.25
C SER A 32 -13.93 0.76 7.15
N PRO A 33 -13.19 1.73 6.59
CA PRO A 33 -12.64 2.86 7.35
C PRO A 33 -13.69 3.81 7.93
N SER A 34 -14.96 3.70 7.48
CA SER A 34 -16.07 4.44 8.11
C SER A 34 -16.41 3.92 9.51
N PHE A 35 -15.89 2.75 9.90
CA PHE A 35 -15.98 2.26 11.27
C PHE A 35 -14.94 2.95 12.15
N ASN A 36 -15.37 3.35 13.35
CA ASN A 36 -14.43 3.60 14.43
C ASN A 36 -14.04 2.26 15.05
N TRP A 37 -12.92 1.69 14.60
CA TRP A 37 -12.43 0.38 15.04
C TRP A 37 -12.06 0.36 16.53
N ASP A 38 -11.51 1.45 17.07
CA ASP A 38 -11.19 1.56 18.49
C ASP A 38 -12.47 1.59 19.35
N ALA A 39 -13.55 2.17 18.83
CA ALA A 39 -14.85 2.18 19.51
C ALA A 39 -15.67 0.88 19.34
N SER A 40 -15.13 -0.12 18.65
CA SER A 40 -15.81 -1.41 18.46
C SER A 40 -15.92 -2.24 19.74
N GLY A 41 -15.07 -1.94 20.74
CA GLY A 41 -14.92 -2.75 21.95
C GLY A 41 -14.10 -4.03 21.75
N MET A 42 -13.52 -4.25 20.57
CA MET A 42 -12.56 -5.33 20.33
C MET A 42 -11.21 -4.99 20.94
N THR A 43 -10.55 -6.00 21.50
CA THR A 43 -9.15 -5.93 21.92
C THR A 43 -8.20 -6.03 20.72
N ASP A 44 -6.94 -5.63 20.87
CA ASP A 44 -5.91 -5.77 19.83
C ASP A 44 -5.78 -7.21 19.33
N THR A 45 -5.90 -8.20 20.22
CA THR A 45 -5.89 -9.62 19.85
C THR A 45 -7.08 -10.00 18.97
N GLN A 46 -8.26 -9.46 19.26
CA GLN A 46 -9.47 -9.67 18.44
C GLN A 46 -9.36 -8.95 17.09
N LEU A 47 -8.86 -7.72 17.07
CA LEU A 47 -8.62 -6.97 15.83
C LEU A 47 -7.61 -7.71 14.93
N SER A 48 -6.51 -8.20 15.52
CA SER A 48 -5.48 -8.95 14.82
C SER A 48 -6.01 -10.27 14.20
N SER A 49 -6.94 -10.94 14.87
CA SER A 49 -7.53 -12.21 14.40
C SER A 49 -8.80 -12.04 13.55
N PHE A 50 -9.34 -10.82 13.42
CA PHE A 50 -10.64 -10.56 12.80
C PHE A 50 -10.74 -11.08 11.36
N ASN A 51 -9.69 -10.89 10.56
CA ASN A 51 -9.63 -11.36 9.18
C ASN A 51 -9.68 -12.90 9.07
N ASP A 52 -8.95 -13.59 9.95
CA ASP A 52 -8.92 -15.05 9.98
C ASP A 52 -10.27 -15.62 10.41
N ASP A 53 -10.91 -14.98 11.40
CA ASP A 53 -12.23 -15.38 11.88
C ASP A 53 -13.32 -15.17 10.82
N LEU A 54 -13.28 -14.07 10.07
CA LEU A 54 -14.11 -13.89 8.87
C LEU A 54 -13.82 -14.95 7.81
N GLY A 55 -12.55 -15.31 7.60
CA GLY A 55 -12.15 -16.36 6.66
C GLY A 55 -12.80 -17.71 6.99
N LYS A 56 -12.81 -18.11 8.27
CA LYS A 56 -13.46 -19.35 8.74
C LYS A 56 -14.98 -19.38 8.47
N LEU A 57 -15.62 -18.22 8.38
CA LEU A 57 -17.05 -18.08 8.06
C LEU A 57 -17.34 -18.10 6.55
N GLY A 58 -16.31 -18.09 5.70
CA GLY A 58 -16.43 -18.11 4.23
C GLY A 58 -16.37 -16.75 3.56
N TYR A 59 -15.92 -15.70 4.28
CA TYR A 59 -15.57 -14.41 3.69
C TYR A 59 -14.17 -14.47 3.05
N VAL A 60 -14.13 -14.96 1.82
CA VAL A 60 -12.89 -15.23 1.07
C VAL A 60 -12.28 -14.00 0.43
N TRP A 61 -13.07 -12.93 0.25
CA TRP A 61 -12.58 -11.64 -0.26
C TRP A 61 -12.83 -10.55 0.77
N GLN A 62 -11.75 -10.03 1.35
CA GLN A 62 -11.80 -9.01 2.38
C GLN A 62 -10.98 -7.81 1.92
N PHE A 63 -11.50 -6.59 2.10
CA PHE A 63 -10.88 -5.40 1.57
C PHE A 63 -11.20 -4.18 2.41
N ILE A 64 -10.29 -3.21 2.41
CA ILE A 64 -10.45 -1.90 3.05
C ILE A 64 -10.68 -0.87 1.94
N THR A 65 -11.90 -0.35 1.82
CA THR A 65 -12.30 0.51 0.69
C THR A 65 -11.48 1.79 0.55
N LEU A 66 -11.15 2.45 1.68
CA LEU A 66 -10.50 3.77 1.70
C LEU A 66 -9.06 3.73 2.24
N ALA A 67 -8.40 2.57 2.22
CA ALA A 67 -7.05 2.43 2.78
C ALA A 67 -6.07 3.43 2.16
N GLY A 68 -6.06 3.52 0.82
CA GLY A 68 -5.20 4.44 0.08
C GLY A 68 -5.51 5.92 0.33
N PHE A 69 -6.78 6.28 0.53
CA PHE A 69 -7.17 7.66 0.85
C PHE A 69 -6.61 8.09 2.21
N HIS A 70 -6.84 7.28 3.24
CA HIS A 70 -6.38 7.59 4.60
C HIS A 70 -4.85 7.50 4.72
N SER A 71 -4.19 6.50 4.13
CA SER A 71 -2.74 6.36 4.19
C SER A 71 -2.03 7.52 3.49
N ASN A 72 -2.50 7.91 2.30
CA ASN A 72 -1.94 9.03 1.54
C ASN A 72 -2.16 10.38 2.25
N GLY A 73 -3.38 10.61 2.75
CA GLY A 73 -3.70 11.83 3.49
C GLY A 73 -2.86 11.98 4.75
N MET A 74 -2.66 10.88 5.50
CA MET A 74 -1.82 10.86 6.70
C MET A 74 -0.37 11.22 6.36
N ILE A 75 0.29 10.47 5.47
CA ILE A 75 1.72 10.67 5.18
C ILE A 75 1.99 12.06 4.59
N THR A 76 1.09 12.56 3.73
CA THR A 76 1.21 13.89 3.14
C THR A 76 1.09 14.98 4.20
N THR A 77 0.16 14.82 5.15
CA THR A 77 -0.05 15.79 6.23
C THR A 77 1.15 15.86 7.17
N GLU A 78 1.70 14.72 7.57
CA GLU A 78 2.89 14.65 8.42
C GLU A 78 4.10 15.26 7.73
N LEU A 79 4.35 14.88 6.47
CA LEU A 79 5.46 15.42 5.69
C LEU A 79 5.34 16.93 5.50
N ALA A 80 4.17 17.46 5.16
CA ALA A 80 3.98 18.90 4.97
C ALA A 80 4.26 19.69 6.25
N ARG A 81 3.83 19.17 7.42
CA ARG A 81 4.08 19.81 8.73
C ARG A 81 5.56 19.81 9.09
N SER A 82 6.25 18.67 8.89
CA SER A 82 7.67 18.55 9.20
C SER A 82 8.53 19.37 8.22
N TYR A 83 8.21 19.32 6.93
CA TYR A 83 8.90 20.09 5.89
C TYR A 83 8.76 21.60 6.11
N GLY A 84 7.59 22.08 6.54
CA GLY A 84 7.39 23.48 6.89
C GLY A 84 8.29 23.98 8.03
N LYS A 85 8.77 23.08 8.90
CA LYS A 85 9.65 23.41 10.03
C LYS A 85 11.13 23.16 9.75
N GLU A 86 11.43 22.08 9.03
CA GLU A 86 12.78 21.51 8.92
C GLU A 86 13.31 21.50 7.46
N GLY A 87 12.49 21.91 6.50
CA GLY A 87 12.81 21.87 5.09
C GLY A 87 13.16 20.47 4.59
N ILE A 88 14.19 20.38 3.76
CA ILE A 88 14.61 19.14 3.10
C ILE A 88 14.98 18.01 4.07
N LEU A 89 15.38 18.33 5.30
CA LEU A 89 15.70 17.31 6.31
C LEU A 89 14.51 16.40 6.60
N ALA A 90 13.29 16.94 6.65
CA ALA A 90 12.07 16.16 6.85
C ALA A 90 11.86 15.16 5.71
N TYR A 91 12.02 15.59 4.46
CA TYR A 91 11.89 14.69 3.31
C TYR A 91 12.95 13.58 3.33
N VAL A 92 14.21 13.93 3.60
CA VAL A 92 15.31 12.96 3.66
C VAL A 92 15.09 11.95 4.79
N ARG A 93 14.68 12.40 5.98
CA ARG A 93 14.45 11.53 7.15
C ARG A 93 13.20 10.67 6.99
N ASP A 94 12.07 11.29 6.69
CA ASP A 94 10.75 10.67 6.81
C ASP A 94 10.35 9.88 5.55
N ILE A 95 10.97 10.17 4.40
CA ILE A 95 10.71 9.47 3.14
C ILE A 95 11.97 8.74 2.68
N GLN A 96 12.99 9.46 2.20
CA GLN A 96 14.07 8.87 1.42
C GLN A 96 14.92 7.85 2.20
N ARG A 97 15.25 8.13 3.47
CA ARG A 97 15.98 7.17 4.32
C ARG A 97 15.13 5.94 4.65
N ARG A 98 13.84 6.14 4.97
CA ARG A 98 12.91 5.02 5.24
C ARG A 98 12.67 4.15 4.02
N GLU A 99 12.56 4.73 2.82
CA GLU A 99 12.49 3.96 1.57
C GLU A 99 13.75 3.13 1.37
N ARG A 100 14.93 3.69 1.64
CA ARG A 100 16.21 2.96 1.55
C ARG A 100 16.29 1.81 2.55
N GLU A 101 15.95 2.06 3.82
CA GLU A 101 15.98 1.06 4.90
C GLU A 101 14.94 -0.07 4.65
N GLY A 102 13.74 0.31 4.24
CA GLY A 102 12.65 -0.61 3.89
C GLY A 102 12.80 -1.28 2.53
N LYS A 103 13.85 -0.93 1.75
CA LYS A 103 14.08 -1.42 0.38
C LYS A 103 12.86 -1.21 -0.52
N VAL A 104 12.21 -0.05 -0.41
CA VAL A 104 11.05 0.32 -1.21
C VAL A 104 11.52 0.63 -2.64
N GLU A 105 10.95 -0.05 -3.63
CA GLU A 105 11.35 0.06 -5.04
C GLU A 105 11.16 1.47 -5.62
N LEU A 106 10.25 2.26 -5.04
CA LEU A 106 9.97 3.64 -5.42
C LEU A 106 11.16 4.60 -5.21
N LEU A 107 12.16 4.22 -4.40
CA LEU A 107 13.39 5.00 -4.23
C LEU A 107 14.08 5.24 -5.59
N THR A 108 14.07 4.22 -6.45
CA THR A 108 14.49 4.27 -7.85
C THR A 108 13.27 4.44 -8.76
N HIS A 109 12.64 5.62 -8.67
CA HIS A 109 11.38 5.93 -9.34
C HIS A 109 11.46 5.90 -10.87
N GLN A 110 12.60 6.18 -11.51
CA GLN A 110 12.76 6.07 -12.97
C GLN A 110 12.73 4.60 -13.39
N ARG A 111 13.49 3.75 -12.70
CA ARG A 111 13.43 2.30 -12.91
C ARG A 111 12.03 1.76 -12.66
N TRP A 112 11.40 2.15 -11.55
CA TRP A 112 10.04 1.72 -11.21
C TRP A 112 9.00 2.17 -12.25
N SER A 113 9.17 3.36 -12.83
CA SER A 113 8.31 3.89 -13.89
C SER A 113 8.60 3.30 -15.28
N GLY A 114 9.56 2.37 -15.39
CA GLY A 114 9.86 1.66 -16.64
C GLY A 114 10.81 2.39 -17.59
N ALA A 115 11.61 3.35 -17.12
CA ALA A 115 12.57 4.06 -17.98
C ALA A 115 13.53 3.10 -18.71
N GLU A 116 14.04 2.08 -18.02
CA GLU A 116 14.90 1.05 -18.62
C GLU A 116 14.19 0.24 -19.72
N LEU A 117 12.89 -0.01 -19.58
CA LEU A 117 12.11 -0.72 -20.58
C LEU A 117 12.00 0.11 -21.86
N VAL A 118 11.72 1.40 -21.72
CA VAL A 118 11.65 2.35 -22.84
C VAL A 118 13.00 2.46 -23.53
N ASP A 119 14.09 2.59 -22.78
CA ASP A 119 15.44 2.67 -23.35
C ASP A 119 15.80 1.42 -24.16
N ARG A 120 15.43 0.23 -23.66
CA ARG A 120 15.63 -1.03 -24.41
C ARG A 120 14.82 -1.05 -25.70
N MET A 121 13.57 -0.58 -25.68
CA MET A 121 12.74 -0.49 -26.88
C MET A 121 13.36 0.45 -27.92
N VAL A 122 13.83 1.62 -27.49
CA VAL A 122 14.50 2.60 -28.38
C VAL A 122 15.81 2.02 -28.92
N SER A 123 16.60 1.34 -28.09
CA SER A 123 17.85 0.70 -28.51
C SER A 123 17.59 -0.37 -29.58
N VAL A 124 16.60 -1.25 -29.38
CA VAL A 124 16.23 -2.26 -30.38
C VAL A 124 15.74 -1.61 -31.68
N ALA A 125 14.88 -0.59 -31.59
CA ALA A 125 14.35 0.10 -32.77
C ALA A 125 15.42 0.87 -33.56
N SER A 126 16.45 1.39 -32.88
CA SER A 126 17.55 2.16 -33.48
C SER A 126 18.75 1.30 -33.90
N GLY A 127 18.67 -0.03 -33.78
CA GLY A 127 19.81 -0.91 -34.07
C GLY A 127 21.00 -0.69 -33.13
N GLY A 128 20.73 -0.25 -31.89
CA GLY A 128 21.73 0.01 -30.85
C GLY A 128 22.35 1.41 -30.87
N GLN A 129 21.89 2.31 -31.75
CA GLN A 129 22.40 3.68 -31.87
C GLN A 129 21.37 4.70 -31.37
N SER A 130 21.24 4.86 -30.05
CA SER A 130 20.42 5.91 -29.45
C SER A 130 21.27 6.88 -28.64
N SER A 131 21.19 8.18 -28.96
CA SER A 131 21.85 9.26 -28.23
C SER A 131 20.97 9.92 -27.17
N THR A 132 19.72 9.47 -27.00
CA THR A 132 18.71 10.10 -26.13
C THR A 132 18.13 9.15 -25.07
N ALA A 133 18.86 8.10 -24.69
CA ALA A 133 18.45 7.16 -23.65
C ALA A 133 18.35 7.86 -22.28
N ALA A 134 17.28 7.59 -21.53
CA ALA A 134 16.98 8.21 -20.24
C ALA A 134 17.92 7.73 -19.12
N MET A 135 18.39 6.48 -19.19
CA MET A 135 19.25 5.81 -18.20
C MET A 135 20.75 5.85 -18.58
N GLY A 136 21.16 6.81 -19.42
CA GLY A 136 22.54 6.96 -19.88
C GLY A 136 23.52 7.59 -18.87
N ASP A 137 24.63 8.13 -19.37
CA ASP A 137 25.60 8.85 -18.56
C ASP A 137 25.00 10.14 -18.01
N GLY A 138 24.88 10.21 -16.67
CA GLY A 138 24.24 11.32 -15.94
C GLY A 138 22.96 10.94 -15.18
N VAL A 139 22.50 9.68 -15.24
CA VAL A 139 21.30 9.26 -14.51
C VAL A 139 21.42 9.51 -13.00
N THR A 140 20.44 10.21 -12.44
CA THR A 140 20.43 10.65 -11.03
C THR A 140 20.32 9.49 -10.05
N GLU A 141 19.78 8.35 -10.48
CA GLU A 141 19.61 7.17 -9.64
C GLU A 141 20.93 6.49 -9.23
N LYS A 142 22.05 6.79 -9.91
CA LYS A 142 23.39 6.33 -9.48
C LYS A 142 23.68 6.75 -8.03
N GLN A 143 23.13 7.88 -7.57
CA GLN A 143 23.27 8.40 -6.20
C GLN A 143 22.59 7.53 -5.13
N PHE A 144 21.64 6.67 -5.50
CA PHE A 144 20.94 5.79 -4.56
C PHE A 144 21.66 4.45 -4.32
N SER A 145 22.67 4.12 -5.14
CA SER A 145 23.41 2.86 -5.07
C SER A 145 24.53 2.83 -4.02
N SER A 146 24.97 4.00 -3.53
CA SER A 146 26.02 4.10 -2.51
C SER A 146 25.43 4.37 -1.13
N SER A 147 25.65 3.45 -0.18
CA SER A 147 25.49 3.72 1.25
C SER A 147 26.52 4.76 1.67
N SER A 148 26.17 6.06 1.57
CA SER A 148 27.06 7.11 2.07
C SER A 148 27.15 6.96 3.59
N LYS A 149 28.33 6.54 4.07
CA LYS A 149 28.72 6.58 5.47
C LYS A 149 28.73 8.05 5.90
N HIS A 150 27.77 8.44 6.73
CA HIS A 150 27.92 9.55 7.68
C HIS A 150 27.29 9.12 8.99
#